data_AF-A0A1G3QD37-F1
#
_entry.id   AF-A0A1G3QD37-F1
#
_cell.length_a   1.000
_cell.length_b   1.000
_cell.length_c   1.000
_cell.angle_alpha   90.00
_cell.angle_beta   90.00
_cell.angle_gamma   90.00
#
_symmetry.space_group_name_H-M   'P 1'
#
loop_
_entity.id
_entity.type
_entity.pdbx_description
1 polymer ?
#
loop_
_entity_poly.entity_id
_entity_poly.type
_entity_poly.pdbx_seq_one_letter_code
_entity_poly.pdbx_strand_id
1 'polypeptide(L)'
;MWFSGLLLLDLISKLSVYFFLQTKSFLYKGQFGFKPAFNHTGTGALPGLFLKPAIGELAGAALIFFLIGTAVLILKKIKKLRYLVFLSLAAALVIIFSPGLNLPVSDRLPAATIILISRISALYMLMCFWAAAGSGLFQAGFMLLVCGAAGNLFFMLLPPFCGIDFIYWKYAPGQYTAVIFNLADIYISAGVPVLAAGAVISGVRLIIRKV
;
A
#
# COMPACT_ATOMS: atom_id res chain seq x y z
N MET A 1 14.31 -2.16 14.09
CA MET A 1 13.45 -2.20 15.29
C MET A 1 12.11 -1.47 15.09
N TRP A 2 12.10 -0.28 14.47
CA TRP A 2 10.87 0.52 14.26
C TRP A 2 9.85 -0.09 13.28
N PHE A 3 10.31 -0.68 12.17
CA PHE A 3 9.44 -1.30 11.15
C PHE A 3 8.51 -2.39 11.71
N SER A 4 9.06 -3.32 12.49
CA SER A 4 8.31 -4.42 13.09
C SER A 4 7.28 -3.93 14.10
N GLY A 5 7.58 -2.87 14.86
CA GLY A 5 6.66 -2.30 15.84
C GLY A 5 5.44 -1.64 15.19
N LEU A 6 5.63 -0.85 14.14
CA LEU A 6 4.53 -0.17 13.44
C LEU A 6 3.59 -1.13 12.71
N LEU A 7 4.17 -2.14 12.05
CA LEU A 7 3.39 -3.18 11.39
C LEU A 7 2.62 -4.01 12.43
N LEU A 8 3.27 -4.42 13.53
CA LEU A 8 2.62 -5.16 14.61
C LEU A 8 1.48 -4.36 15.23
N LEU A 9 1.67 -3.06 15.46
CA LEU A 9 0.63 -2.17 15.99
C LEU A 9 -0.59 -2.10 15.07
N ASP A 10 -0.39 -1.95 13.75
CA ASP A 10 -1.49 -1.93 12.78
C ASP A 10 -2.22 -3.28 12.74
N LEU A 11 -1.47 -4.38 12.68
CA LEU A 11 -2.02 -5.74 12.70
C LEU A 11 -2.83 -6.00 13.97
N ILE A 12 -2.30 -5.68 15.15
CA ILE A 12 -3.01 -5.84 16.42
C ILE A 12 -4.27 -4.98 16.45
N SER A 13 -4.21 -3.72 15.99
CA SER A 13 -5.37 -2.83 16.00
C SER A 13 -6.51 -3.36 15.13
N LYS A 14 -6.22 -3.82 13.91
CA LYS A 14 -7.20 -4.38 13.00
C LYS A 14 -7.67 -5.77 13.43
N LEU A 15 -6.80 -6.62 14.00
CA LEU A 15 -7.20 -7.91 14.57
C LEU A 15 -8.16 -7.70 15.75
N SER A 16 -7.85 -6.73 16.62
CA SER A 16 -8.74 -6.35 17.72
C SER A 16 -10.09 -5.95 17.18
N VAL A 17 -10.14 -5.04 16.20
CA VAL A 17 -11.40 -4.64 15.58
C VAL A 17 -12.11 -5.82 14.89
N TYR A 18 -11.38 -6.68 14.18
CA TYR A 18 -11.93 -7.87 13.51
C TYR A 18 -12.64 -8.83 14.48
N PHE A 19 -12.02 -9.12 15.64
CA PHE A 19 -12.61 -9.98 16.65
C PHE A 19 -13.72 -9.28 17.44
N PHE A 20 -13.58 -7.99 17.76
CA PHE A 20 -14.60 -7.22 18.49
C PHE A 20 -15.83 -6.89 17.63
N LEU A 21 -15.68 -6.76 16.30
CA LEU A 21 -16.75 -6.56 15.33
C LEU A 21 -17.80 -7.66 15.36
N GLN A 22 -17.39 -8.89 15.69
CA GLN A 22 -18.30 -10.03 15.76
C GLN A 22 -19.18 -10.01 17.01
N THR A 23 -18.89 -9.15 17.99
CA THR A 23 -19.51 -9.23 19.33
C THR A 23 -20.31 -7.99 19.75
N LYS A 24 -20.00 -6.77 19.28
CA LYS A 24 -20.77 -5.55 19.65
C LYS A 24 -20.76 -4.45 18.57
N SER A 25 -21.86 -3.69 18.51
CA SER A 25 -21.95 -2.43 17.77
C SER A 25 -21.16 -1.33 18.51
N PHE A 26 -20.17 -0.71 17.85
CA PHE A 26 -19.28 0.26 18.50
C PHE A 26 -19.92 1.63 18.77
N LEU A 27 -19.42 2.28 19.83
CA LEU A 27 -19.80 3.60 20.33
C LEU A 27 -19.45 4.72 19.34
N TYR A 28 -20.49 5.35 18.79
CA TYR A 28 -20.40 6.63 18.11
C TYR A 28 -20.82 7.76 19.06
N LYS A 29 -19.89 8.66 19.41
CA LYS A 29 -20.20 9.92 20.10
C LYS A 29 -19.37 11.06 19.52
N GLY A 30 -19.99 11.95 18.75
CA GLY A 30 -19.39 13.23 18.34
C GLY A 30 -18.56 13.21 17.04
N GLN A 31 -17.52 14.03 16.98
CA GLN A 31 -16.69 14.26 15.78
C GLN A 31 -15.63 13.19 15.52
N PHE A 32 -15.28 12.40 16.54
CA PHE A 32 -14.30 11.32 16.46
C PHE A 32 -14.86 10.07 17.12
N GLY A 33 -14.60 8.90 16.56
CA GLY A 33 -15.07 7.65 17.15
C GLY A 33 -14.56 6.42 16.42
N PHE A 34 -15.11 5.26 16.79
CA PHE A 34 -14.78 4.00 16.16
C PHE A 34 -16.00 3.47 15.41
N LYS A 35 -15.90 3.43 14.08
CA LYS A 35 -16.93 2.88 13.20
C LYS A 35 -16.28 1.92 12.22
N PRO A 36 -16.39 0.61 12.43
CA PRO A 36 -15.80 -0.35 11.53
C PRO A 36 -16.49 -0.33 10.16
N ALA A 37 -15.70 -0.42 9.11
CA ALA A 37 -16.12 -0.46 7.73
C ALA A 37 -15.20 -1.40 6.93
N PHE A 38 -15.78 -2.15 6.00
CA PHE A 38 -15.04 -3.01 5.10
C PHE A 38 -14.63 -2.27 3.84
N ASN A 39 -13.36 -2.40 3.47
CA ASN A 39 -12.77 -1.73 2.33
C ASN A 39 -12.30 -2.75 1.29
N HIS A 40 -13.14 -3.01 0.30
CA HIS A 40 -12.90 -4.02 -0.73
C HIS A 40 -11.80 -3.66 -1.74
N THR A 41 -11.33 -2.41 -1.74
CA THR A 41 -10.30 -1.93 -2.66
C THR A 41 -8.91 -1.92 -2.04
N GLY A 42 -8.82 -1.87 -0.71
CA GLY A 42 -7.58 -1.73 0.05
C GLY A 42 -6.83 -0.43 -0.23
N THR A 43 -7.42 0.50 -1.00
CA THR A 43 -7.02 1.90 -1.00
C THR A 43 -7.59 2.52 0.25
N GLY A 44 -6.75 3.16 1.07
CA GLY A 44 -7.20 3.83 2.28
C GLY A 44 -8.36 4.81 2.08
N ALA A 45 -8.80 5.40 3.19
CA ALA A 45 -9.94 6.32 3.26
C ALA A 45 -9.81 7.66 2.52
N LEU A 46 -8.92 7.78 1.53
CA LEU A 46 -8.83 8.87 0.58
C LEU A 46 -9.36 8.39 -0.77
N PRO A 47 -10.68 8.20 -0.94
CA PRO A 47 -11.26 7.60 -2.13
C PRO A 47 -11.65 8.67 -3.17
N GLY A 48 -11.38 9.95 -2.89
CA GLY A 48 -11.86 11.08 -3.68
C GLY A 48 -10.90 11.61 -4.75
N LEU A 49 -9.64 11.17 -4.75
CA LEU A 49 -8.61 11.73 -5.64
C LEU A 49 -8.12 10.76 -6.72
N PHE A 50 -8.50 9.48 -6.64
CA PHE A 50 -8.17 8.48 -7.64
C PHE A 50 -9.47 7.81 -8.08
N LEU A 51 -9.88 8.09 -9.33
CA LEU A 51 -10.92 7.35 -10.06
C LEU A 51 -10.76 5.86 -9.74
N LYS A 52 -11.86 5.15 -9.42
CA LYS A 52 -11.82 3.68 -9.31
C LYS A 52 -11.21 3.16 -10.61
N PRO A 53 -9.95 2.69 -10.61
CA PRO A 53 -9.30 2.33 -11.85
C PRO A 53 -10.06 1.15 -12.44
N ALA A 54 -10.25 1.15 -13.74
CA ALA A 54 -10.84 -0.01 -14.40
C ALA A 54 -9.98 -1.25 -14.11
N ILE A 55 -10.59 -2.43 -14.00
CA ILE A 55 -9.87 -3.67 -13.64
C ILE A 55 -8.67 -3.92 -14.57
N GLY A 56 -8.78 -3.56 -15.86
CA GLY A 56 -7.66 -3.62 -16.82
C GLY A 56 -6.49 -2.68 -16.49
N GLU A 57 -6.77 -1.49 -15.95
CA GLU A 57 -5.75 -0.53 -15.52
C GLU A 57 -4.97 -1.03 -14.30
N LEU A 58 -5.64 -1.78 -13.40
CA LEU A 58 -4.98 -2.40 -12.24
C LEU A 58 -3.99 -3.50 -12.64
N ALA A 59 -4.31 -4.29 -13.66
CA ALA A 59 -3.41 -5.32 -14.18
C ALA A 59 -2.16 -4.70 -14.83
N GLY A 60 -2.35 -3.64 -15.63
CA GLY A 60 -1.24 -2.87 -16.21
C GLY A 60 -0.37 -2.21 -15.14
N ALA A 61 -1.00 -1.59 -14.13
CA ALA A 61 -0.29 -0.99 -13.00
C ALA A 61 0.51 -2.02 -12.21
N ALA A 62 -0.02 -3.23 -12.00
CA ALA A 62 0.70 -4.31 -11.31
C ALA A 62 2.01 -4.68 -12.02
N LEU A 63 1.98 -4.79 -13.35
CA LEU A 63 3.17 -5.06 -14.16
C LEU A 63 4.18 -3.90 -14.05
N ILE A 64 3.71 -2.67 -14.18
CA ILE A 64 4.56 -1.47 -14.09
C ILE A 64 5.24 -1.38 -12.72
N PHE A 65 4.51 -1.56 -11.62
CA PHE A 65 5.08 -1.53 -10.28
C PHE A 65 6.15 -2.61 -10.09
N PHE A 66 5.88 -3.81 -10.60
CA PHE A 66 6.83 -4.92 -10.53
C PHE A 66 8.13 -4.62 -11.32
N LEU A 67 8.00 -4.11 -12.55
CA LEU A 67 9.13 -3.71 -13.39
C LEU A 67 9.96 -2.59 -12.75
N ILE A 68 9.30 -1.57 -12.19
CA ILE A 68 9.98 -0.47 -11.49
C ILE A 68 10.76 -0.99 -10.28
N GLY A 69 10.13 -1.80 -9.42
CA GLY A 69 10.80 -2.40 -8.27
C GLY A 69 12.04 -3.21 -8.66
N THR A 70 11.90 -4.01 -9.72
CA THR A 70 13.00 -4.81 -10.28
C THR A 70 14.14 -3.94 -10.81
N ALA A 71 13.82 -2.90 -11.58
CA ALA A 71 14.81 -1.97 -12.13
C ALA A 71 15.63 -1.28 -11.01
N VAL A 72 14.98 -0.88 -9.93
CA VAL A 72 15.64 -0.27 -8.76
C VAL A 72 16.68 -1.21 -8.15
N LEU A 73 16.34 -2.50 -7.98
CA LEU A 73 17.27 -3.50 -7.44
C LEU A 73 18.43 -3.81 -8.38
N ILE A 74 18.18 -3.84 -9.70
CA ILE A 74 19.21 -4.02 -10.72
C ILE A 74 20.21 -2.86 -10.66
N LEU A 75 19.73 -1.61 -10.66
CA LEU A 75 20.56 -0.41 -10.63
C LEU A 75 21.42 -0.31 -9.36
N LYS A 76 20.89 -0.73 -8.19
CA LYS A 76 21.61 -0.68 -6.90
C LYS A 76 22.60 -1.81 -6.63
N LYS A 77 22.79 -2.74 -7.58
CA LYS A 77 23.75 -3.86 -7.45
C LYS A 77 23.56 -4.76 -6.23
N ILE A 78 22.33 -4.94 -5.75
CA ILE A 78 22.02 -5.81 -4.60
C ILE A 78 22.05 -7.29 -5.04
N LYS A 79 23.24 -7.92 -4.99
CA LYS A 79 23.50 -9.25 -5.58
C LYS A 79 22.58 -10.38 -5.08
N LYS A 80 22.24 -10.44 -3.79
CA LYS A 80 21.42 -11.52 -3.20
C LYS A 80 19.93 -11.47 -3.60
N LEU A 81 19.37 -10.29 -3.87
CA LEU A 81 17.94 -10.17 -4.24
C LEU A 81 17.68 -10.40 -5.73
N ARG A 82 18.68 -10.21 -6.60
CA ARG A 82 18.52 -10.28 -8.06
C ARG A 82 18.01 -11.64 -8.55
N TYR A 83 18.47 -12.74 -7.94
CA TYR A 83 18.12 -14.10 -8.38
C TYR A 83 16.67 -14.45 -8.05
N LEU A 84 16.23 -14.17 -6.81
CA LEU A 84 14.82 -14.36 -6.40
C LEU A 84 13.87 -13.47 -7.21
N VAL A 85 14.31 -12.26 -7.53
CA VAL A 85 13.52 -11.30 -8.32
C VAL A 85 13.40 -11.72 -9.78
N PHE A 86 14.48 -12.24 -10.38
CA PHE A 86 14.45 -12.79 -11.74
C PHE A 86 13.52 -14.00 -11.85
N LEU A 87 13.53 -14.89 -10.85
CA LEU A 87 12.58 -16.01 -10.75
C LEU A 87 11.13 -15.52 -10.63
N SER A 88 10.86 -14.49 -9.83
CA SER A 88 9.52 -13.91 -9.75
C SER A 88 9.09 -13.16 -11.02
N LEU A 89 10.02 -12.53 -11.74
CA LEU A 89 9.79 -11.90 -13.04
C LEU A 89 9.44 -12.95 -14.10
N ALA A 90 10.17 -14.06 -14.13
CA ALA A 90 9.86 -15.19 -15.01
C ALA A 90 8.48 -15.79 -14.69
N ALA A 91 8.15 -15.98 -13.41
CA ALA A 91 6.83 -16.50 -13.02
C ALA A 91 5.68 -15.52 -13.37
N ALA A 92 5.85 -14.22 -13.12
CA ALA A 92 4.86 -13.21 -13.47
C ALA A 92 4.67 -13.08 -14.99
N LEU A 93 5.77 -13.12 -15.75
CA LEU A 93 5.73 -13.10 -17.22
C LEU A 93 5.07 -14.36 -17.78
N VAL A 94 5.33 -15.55 -17.21
CA VAL A 94 4.67 -16.79 -17.63
C VAL A 94 3.16 -16.73 -17.38
N ILE A 95 2.72 -16.14 -16.26
CA ILE A 95 1.29 -15.97 -15.98
C ILE A 95 0.63 -14.96 -16.94
N ILE A 96 1.35 -13.90 -17.34
CA ILE A 96 0.83 -12.82 -18.21
C ILE A 96 0.90 -13.18 -19.71
N PHE A 97 1.94 -13.92 -20.14
CA PHE A 97 2.27 -14.18 -21.54
C PHE A 97 2.13 -15.64 -21.98
N SER A 98 1.56 -16.54 -21.16
CA SER A 98 1.29 -17.92 -21.57
C SER A 98 0.46 -17.95 -22.89
N PRO A 99 0.93 -18.64 -23.94
CA PRO A 99 0.42 -18.50 -25.33
C PRO A 99 -1.04 -18.91 -25.58
N GLY A 100 -1.80 -19.33 -24.55
CA GLY A 100 -3.27 -19.44 -24.59
C GLY A 100 -4.03 -18.14 -24.26
N LEU A 101 -3.35 -16.99 -24.11
CA LEU A 101 -3.84 -15.71 -23.55
C LEU A 101 -4.24 -14.62 -24.57
N ASN A 102 -4.95 -14.95 -25.64
CA ASN A 102 -5.53 -13.96 -26.57
C ASN A 102 -6.80 -13.24 -26.05
N LEU A 103 -7.00 -13.13 -24.72
CA LEU A 103 -8.11 -12.36 -24.13
C LEU A 103 -7.55 -11.44 -23.03
N PRO A 104 -8.12 -10.23 -22.86
CA PRO A 104 -7.67 -9.30 -21.83
C PRO A 104 -7.79 -9.93 -20.43
N VAL A 105 -6.77 -9.72 -19.59
CA VAL A 105 -6.64 -10.33 -18.24
C VAL A 105 -7.88 -10.05 -17.36
N SER A 106 -8.61 -8.96 -17.63
CA SER A 106 -9.87 -8.60 -16.98
C SER A 106 -10.96 -9.66 -17.09
N ASP A 107 -10.93 -10.49 -18.14
CA ASP A 107 -12.02 -11.41 -18.47
C ASP A 107 -11.80 -12.81 -17.89
N ARG A 108 -10.60 -13.07 -17.32
CA ARG A 108 -10.20 -14.41 -16.85
C ARG A 108 -9.99 -14.52 -15.33
N LEU A 109 -9.61 -13.42 -14.67
CA LEU A 109 -9.35 -13.42 -13.24
C LEU A 109 -10.47 -12.72 -12.47
N PRO A 110 -10.92 -13.27 -11.33
CA PRO A 110 -11.83 -12.56 -10.43
C PRO A 110 -11.24 -11.19 -10.06
N ALA A 111 -12.09 -10.16 -9.98
CA ALA A 111 -11.67 -8.79 -9.65
C ALA A 111 -10.83 -8.73 -8.35
N ALA A 112 -11.18 -9.54 -7.35
CA ALA A 112 -10.43 -9.67 -6.10
C ALA A 112 -8.98 -10.11 -6.32
N THR A 113 -8.74 -11.04 -7.25
CA THR A 113 -7.39 -11.52 -7.59
C THR A 113 -6.57 -10.43 -8.26
N ILE A 114 -7.16 -9.65 -9.16
CA ILE A 114 -6.48 -8.54 -9.84
C ILE A 114 -6.13 -7.44 -8.84
N ILE A 115 -7.05 -7.10 -7.93
CA ILE A 115 -6.78 -6.18 -6.82
C ILE A 115 -5.63 -6.70 -5.96
N LEU A 116 -5.66 -7.97 -5.55
CA LEU A 116 -4.62 -8.57 -4.71
C LEU A 116 -3.24 -8.52 -5.38
N ILE A 117 -3.16 -8.94 -6.66
CA ILE A 117 -1.91 -8.90 -7.44
C ILE A 117 -1.39 -7.46 -7.53
N SER A 118 -2.26 -6.49 -7.83
CA SER A 118 -1.86 -5.07 -7.90
C SER A 118 -1.28 -4.55 -6.58
N ARG A 119 -1.84 -4.97 -5.44
CA ARG A 119 -1.38 -4.59 -4.10
C ARG A 119 -0.05 -5.26 -3.74
N ILE A 120 0.11 -6.53 -4.06
CA ILE A 120 1.37 -7.26 -3.88
C ILE A 120 2.47 -6.59 -4.71
N SER A 121 2.21 -6.27 -5.98
CA SER A 121 3.17 -5.58 -6.85
C SER A 121 3.53 -4.18 -6.33
N ALA A 122 2.56 -3.41 -5.85
CA ALA A 122 2.81 -2.09 -5.25
C ALA A 122 3.66 -2.20 -3.97
N LEU A 123 3.33 -3.16 -3.08
CA LEU A 123 4.11 -3.42 -1.87
C LEU A 123 5.55 -3.85 -2.21
N TYR A 124 5.70 -4.75 -3.19
CA TYR A 124 7.00 -5.18 -3.69
C TYR A 124 7.84 -4.01 -4.19
N MET A 125 7.26 -3.13 -5.01
CA MET A 125 7.91 -1.92 -5.49
C MET A 125 8.38 -1.04 -4.32
N LEU A 126 7.52 -0.80 -3.33
CA LEU A 126 7.84 0.00 -2.14
C LEU A 126 8.98 -0.62 -1.32
N MET A 127 8.98 -1.95 -1.15
CA MET A 127 10.07 -2.66 -0.47
C MET A 127 11.40 -2.53 -1.23
N CYS A 128 11.37 -2.55 -2.57
CA CYS A 128 12.56 -2.33 -3.39
C CYS A 128 13.11 -0.91 -3.20
N PHE A 129 12.24 0.10 -3.22
CA PHE A 129 12.62 1.48 -2.95
C PHE A 129 13.15 1.67 -1.53
N TRP A 130 12.51 1.05 -0.54
CA TRP A 130 12.97 1.07 0.85
C TRP A 130 14.37 0.46 1.01
N ALA A 131 14.61 -0.71 0.41
CA ALA A 131 15.91 -1.37 0.42
C ALA A 131 16.99 -0.58 -0.34
N ALA A 132 16.59 0.19 -1.35
CA ALA A 132 17.48 1.02 -2.16
C ALA A 132 17.71 2.44 -1.61
N ALA A 133 16.94 2.86 -0.60
CA ALA A 133 16.95 4.21 -0.06
C ALA A 133 18.32 4.55 0.55
N GLY A 134 18.98 5.58 0.04
CA GLY A 134 20.33 5.98 0.47
C GLY A 134 20.37 6.95 1.65
N SER A 135 19.23 7.47 2.11
CA SER A 135 19.17 8.43 3.22
C SER A 135 18.15 7.99 4.27
N GLY A 136 18.39 8.33 5.54
CA GLY A 136 17.49 7.99 6.65
C GLY A 136 16.07 8.53 6.47
N LEU A 137 15.89 9.71 5.87
CA LEU A 137 14.55 10.28 5.61
C LEU A 137 13.80 9.52 4.52
N PHE A 138 14.45 9.22 3.40
CA PHE A 138 13.84 8.39 2.35
C PHE A 138 13.52 6.99 2.88
N GLN A 139 14.44 6.41 3.65
CA GLN A 139 14.23 5.10 4.26
C GLN A 139 13.05 5.13 5.24
N ALA A 140 12.90 6.17 6.07
CA ALA A 140 11.77 6.32 6.97
C ALA A 140 10.45 6.54 6.20
N GLY A 141 10.44 7.38 5.16
CA GLY A 141 9.26 7.60 4.32
C GLY A 141 8.79 6.32 3.63
N PHE A 142 9.69 5.59 2.98
CA PHE A 142 9.34 4.30 2.36
C PHE A 142 8.98 3.23 3.40
N MET A 143 9.61 3.23 4.57
CA MET A 143 9.23 2.33 5.68
C MET A 143 7.76 2.51 6.06
N LEU A 144 7.31 3.77 6.23
CA LEU A 144 5.92 4.08 6.54
C LEU A 144 4.96 3.61 5.44
N LEU A 145 5.30 3.86 4.16
CA LEU A 145 4.50 3.38 3.03
C LEU A 145 4.43 1.85 2.98
N VAL A 146 5.55 1.15 3.21
CA VAL A 146 5.60 -0.32 3.26
C VAL A 146 4.75 -0.85 4.43
N CYS A 147 4.87 -0.27 5.63
CA CYS A 147 4.03 -0.65 6.77
C CYS A 147 2.54 -0.48 6.47
N GLY A 148 2.14 0.65 5.88
CA GLY A 148 0.74 0.90 5.52
C GLY A 148 0.23 -0.07 4.45
N ALA A 149 1.01 -0.25 3.37
CA ALA A 149 0.64 -1.17 2.29
C ALA A 149 0.57 -2.64 2.77
N ALA A 150 1.53 -3.10 3.56
CA ALA A 150 1.55 -4.45 4.12
C ALA A 150 0.41 -4.68 5.10
N GLY A 151 0.13 -3.70 5.96
CA GLY A 151 -0.95 -3.74 6.93
C GLY A 151 -2.34 -3.84 6.28
N ASN A 152 -2.56 -3.13 5.17
CA ASN A 152 -3.80 -3.26 4.39
C ASN A 152 -3.85 -4.59 3.61
N LEU A 153 -2.73 -5.01 3.03
CA LEU A 153 -2.66 -6.27 2.28
C LEU A 153 -2.95 -7.49 3.15
N PHE A 154 -2.45 -7.52 4.40
CA PHE A 154 -2.65 -8.66 5.29
C PHE A 154 -4.13 -9.00 5.51
N PHE A 155 -4.99 -8.00 5.71
CA PHE A 155 -6.42 -8.23 5.91
C PHE A 155 -7.17 -8.56 4.62
N MET A 156 -6.59 -8.28 3.46
CA MET A 156 -7.12 -8.77 2.19
C MET A 156 -6.84 -10.25 1.96
N LEU A 157 -5.89 -10.84 2.69
CA LEU A 157 -5.60 -12.28 2.65
C LEU A 157 -6.47 -13.10 3.62
N LEU A 158 -7.10 -12.45 4.60
CA LEU A 158 -7.99 -13.07 5.57
C LEU A 158 -9.45 -12.86 5.16
N PRO A 159 -10.37 -13.81 5.39
CA PRO A 159 -11.80 -13.58 5.24
C PRO A 159 -12.23 -12.34 6.05
N PRO A 160 -13.07 -11.42 5.52
CA PRO A 160 -13.82 -11.50 4.26
C PRO A 160 -13.11 -10.93 3.02
N PHE A 161 -11.77 -10.97 3.00
CA PHE A 161 -10.90 -10.55 1.88
C PHE A 161 -10.99 -9.05 1.57
N CYS A 162 -10.98 -8.22 2.61
CA CYS A 162 -11.05 -6.76 2.49
C CYS A 162 -10.23 -6.06 3.57
N GLY A 163 -9.89 -4.79 3.34
CA GLY A 163 -9.35 -3.93 4.38
C GLY A 163 -10.36 -3.67 5.50
N ILE A 164 -9.85 -3.37 6.69
CA ILE A 164 -10.66 -3.00 7.86
C ILE A 164 -10.33 -1.55 8.20
N ASP A 165 -11.30 -0.67 8.02
CA ASP A 165 -11.25 0.72 8.42
C ASP A 165 -12.10 0.89 9.67
N PHE A 166 -11.67 1.71 10.63
CA PHE A 166 -12.33 1.73 11.94
C PHE A 166 -12.26 3.07 12.67
N ILE A 167 -11.33 3.94 12.30
CA ILE A 167 -11.21 5.29 12.87
C ILE A 167 -12.15 6.20 12.09
N TYR A 168 -13.18 6.69 12.76
CA TYR A 168 -14.11 7.66 12.21
C TYR A 168 -13.69 9.07 12.59
N TRP A 169 -13.65 9.97 11.61
CA TRP A 169 -13.48 11.40 11.83
C TRP A 169 -14.45 12.23 10.98
N LYS A 170 -15.02 13.27 11.60
CA LYS A 170 -15.87 14.28 10.97
C LYS A 170 -15.27 15.66 11.21
N TYR A 171 -14.99 16.39 10.13
CA TYR A 171 -14.25 17.65 10.15
C TYR A 171 -15.04 18.80 10.82
N ALA A 172 -16.37 18.86 10.67
CA ALA A 172 -17.23 19.85 11.33
C ALA A 172 -18.71 19.39 11.40
N PRO A 173 -19.52 19.86 12.37
CA PRO A 173 -20.96 19.66 12.33
C PRO A 173 -21.55 20.49 11.18
N GLY A 174 -22.08 19.83 10.14
CA GLY A 174 -22.68 20.47 8.97
C GLY A 174 -21.94 20.27 7.65
N GLN A 175 -20.69 19.78 7.67
CA GLN A 175 -19.99 19.34 6.47
C GLN A 175 -20.11 17.82 6.32
N TYR A 176 -20.49 17.36 5.12
CA TYR A 176 -20.95 15.99 4.84
C TYR A 176 -19.82 14.96 4.66
N THR A 177 -18.54 15.34 4.72
CA THR A 177 -17.42 14.44 4.51
C THR A 177 -16.95 13.83 5.83
N ALA A 178 -17.63 12.75 6.25
CA ALA A 178 -17.08 11.83 7.23
C ALA A 178 -16.07 10.89 6.55
N VAL A 179 -14.93 10.66 7.20
CA VAL A 179 -13.86 9.77 6.71
C VAL A 179 -13.70 8.62 7.70
N ILE A 180 -13.64 7.39 7.20
CA ILE A 180 -13.38 6.19 8.00
C ILE A 180 -12.06 5.58 7.52
N PHE A 181 -11.04 5.58 8.36
CA PHE A 181 -9.67 5.17 8.03
C PHE A 181 -9.09 4.20 9.06
N ASN A 182 -7.87 3.72 8.84
CA ASN A 182 -7.13 2.89 9.78
C ASN A 182 -5.70 3.42 10.01
N LEU A 183 -4.90 2.73 10.84
CA LEU A 183 -3.51 3.15 11.10
C LEU A 183 -2.64 3.09 9.85
N ALA A 184 -2.84 2.12 8.96
CA ALA A 184 -2.15 2.07 7.67
C ALA A 184 -2.38 3.32 6.82
N ASP A 185 -3.57 3.91 6.84
CA ASP A 185 -3.87 5.16 6.13
C ASP A 185 -3.12 6.36 6.70
N ILE A 186 -2.91 6.37 8.03
CA ILE A 186 -2.06 7.37 8.69
C ILE A 186 -0.61 7.20 8.25
N TYR A 187 -0.09 5.96 8.18
CA TYR A 187 1.28 5.71 7.74
C TYR A 187 1.49 6.16 6.29
N ILE A 188 0.53 5.89 5.40
CA ILE A 188 0.59 6.35 4.01
C ILE A 188 0.59 7.87 3.96
N SER A 189 -0.34 8.52 4.70
CA SER A 189 -0.47 9.97 4.75
C SER A 189 0.75 10.67 5.38
N ALA A 190 1.45 10.01 6.31
CA ALA A 190 2.68 10.52 6.91
C ALA A 190 3.93 10.24 6.05
N GLY A 191 3.96 9.09 5.36
CA GLY A 191 5.09 8.69 4.53
C GLY A 191 5.31 9.62 3.33
N VAL A 192 4.24 10.07 2.67
CA VAL A 192 4.32 10.95 1.50
C VAL A 192 5.00 12.30 1.83
N PRO A 193 4.60 13.07 2.86
CA PRO A 193 5.29 14.28 3.29
C PRO A 193 6.76 14.04 3.67
N VAL A 194 7.08 12.93 4.33
CA VAL A 194 8.46 12.59 4.70
C VAL A 194 9.34 12.38 3.44
N LEU A 195 8.80 11.70 2.42
CA LEU A 195 9.49 11.54 1.14
C LEU A 195 9.66 12.90 0.42
N ALA A 196 8.64 13.74 0.44
CA ALA A 196 8.71 15.09 -0.15
C ALA A 196 9.77 15.95 0.54
N ALA A 197 9.80 15.96 1.87
CA ALA A 197 10.83 16.64 2.66
C ALA A 197 12.24 16.10 2.35
N GLY A 198 12.38 14.77 2.25
CA GLY A 198 13.63 14.12 1.84
C GLY A 198 14.10 14.56 0.45
N ALA A 199 13.18 14.73 -0.50
CA ALA A 199 13.47 15.20 -1.85
C ALA A 199 13.91 16.68 -1.85
N VAL A 200 13.21 17.55 -1.13
CA VAL A 200 13.57 18.97 -1.01
C VAL A 200 14.95 19.13 -0.39
N ILE A 201 15.22 18.46 0.74
CA ILE A 201 16.53 18.55 1.42
C ILE A 201 17.65 18.03 0.52
N SER A 202 17.43 16.94 -0.20
CA SER A 202 18.42 16.39 -1.12
C SER A 202 18.67 17.32 -2.30
N GLY A 203 17.62 17.94 -2.85
CA GLY A 203 17.73 18.95 -3.91
C GLY A 203 18.52 20.18 -3.47
N VAL A 204 18.21 20.73 -2.29
CA VAL A 204 18.95 21.86 -1.70
C VAL A 204 20.42 21.53 -1.51
N ARG A 205 20.74 20.34 -0.97
CA ARG A 205 22.15 19.89 -0.81
C ARG A 205 22.89 19.76 -2.13
N LEU A 206 22.21 19.33 -3.20
CA LEU A 206 22.82 19.24 -4.53
C LEU A 206 23.11 20.61 -5.13
N ILE A 207 22.24 21.59 -4.89
CA ILE A 207 22.44 22.97 -5.35
C ILE A 207 23.63 23.60 -4.60
N ILE A 208 23.66 23.50 -3.28
CA ILE A 208 24.74 24.08 -2.45
C ILE A 208 26.10 23.48 -2.81
N ARG A 209 26.20 22.19 -3.12
CA ARG A 209 27.47 21.54 -3.51
C ARG A 209 28.01 21.95 -4.88
N LYS A 210 27.19 22.60 -5.71
CA LYS A 210 27.58 23.07 -7.05
C LYS A 210 27.98 24.54 -7.08
N VAL A 211 27.78 25.26 -5.97
CA VAL A 211 28.23 26.65 -5.74
C VAL A 211 29.52 26.59 -4.94
#